data_AF-A0A7V9DRM5-F1
#
_entry.id   AF-A0A7V9DRM5-F1
#
_cell.length_a   1.000
_cell.length_b   1.000
_cell.length_c   1.000
_cell.angle_alpha   90.00
_cell.angle_beta   90.00
_cell.angle_gamma   90.00
#
_symmetry.space_group_name_H-M   'P 1'
#
loop_
_entity.id
_entity.type
_entity.pdbx_description
1 polymer ?
#
loop_
_entity_poly.entity_id
_entity_poly.type
_entity_poly.pdbx_seq_one_letter_code
_entity_poly.pdbx_strand_id
1 'polypeptide(L)'
;MSTALPASRAGRPRRSGRHRAQPTTRTTGTLRRHAARAATVLVAAVAIPLVAVPSVAYAATTADWERLAECESGGNWSINTGNGYYGGLQFSSSTWLAFDGDDYASRADYATPEEQMVVANRTLLVQGWGAWPSCSRSVGLSGGPTTGGPTEMVTAIINRYNNEGLRSILGSEVGLEQGDAVLRWQVYQYGRMYWSPSAGAHMIYGAILSKFLALGGPSALGVPTTDERGTPDGVGRYNDFAKNASLYWTRSTGAHSVLGAVRHEWRRLGAERALGYPVTDERGTADGRGRYNEFTLRASIFWSEETGAHEVVGGIRTEWGRLGAERGYLGYPVTGEYGVEGGRQSEFQGGVITWTASTGRVVARPY
;
A
#
# COMPACT_ATOMS: atom_id res chain seq x y z
N MET A 1 -21.08 80.44 10.99
CA MET A 1 -19.69 80.09 11.35
C MET A 1 -19.48 80.37 12.84
N SER A 2 -18.65 79.56 13.49
CA SER A 2 -18.08 79.74 14.85
C SER A 2 -19.01 79.79 16.07
N THR A 3 -19.15 78.61 16.69
CA THR A 3 -19.36 78.33 18.11
C THR A 3 -18.42 79.16 19.04
N ALA A 4 -18.74 79.59 20.26
CA ALA A 4 -19.65 79.17 21.35
C ALA A 4 -19.00 78.30 22.47
N LEU A 5 -18.72 78.95 23.61
CA LEU A 5 -18.64 78.44 25.00
C LEU A 5 -20.08 78.45 25.61
N PRO A 6 -20.38 77.99 26.87
CA PRO A 6 -19.49 77.65 28.00
C PRO A 6 -19.89 76.33 28.73
N ALA A 7 -19.74 76.26 30.06
CA ALA A 7 -19.64 75.02 30.86
C ALA A 7 -20.60 74.92 32.08
N SER A 8 -20.58 73.74 32.71
CA SER A 8 -20.64 73.51 34.18
C SER A 8 -21.95 73.10 34.87
N ARG A 9 -21.75 72.41 36.03
CA ARG A 9 -22.68 72.02 37.11
C ARG A 9 -23.74 70.93 36.81
N ALA A 10 -24.30 70.20 37.79
CA ALA A 10 -23.87 69.74 39.14
C ALA A 10 -24.97 68.81 39.71
N GLY A 11 -24.67 67.88 40.64
CA GLY A 11 -25.75 67.14 41.34
C GLY A 11 -25.31 65.99 42.27
N ARG A 12 -25.72 66.04 43.54
CA ARG A 12 -25.65 65.00 44.59
C ARG A 12 -27.09 64.75 45.08
N PRO A 13 -27.50 63.55 45.59
CA PRO A 13 -27.25 63.22 47.00
C PRO A 13 -27.22 61.71 47.46
N ARG A 14 -26.77 61.53 48.72
CA ARG A 14 -27.13 60.60 49.84
C ARG A 14 -28.29 59.57 49.64
N ARG A 15 -28.41 58.42 50.36
CA ARG A 15 -27.67 57.74 51.47
C ARG A 15 -28.18 56.28 51.70
N SER A 16 -27.29 55.40 52.20
CA SER A 16 -27.46 54.49 53.37
C SER A 16 -28.09 53.07 53.30
N GLY A 17 -27.27 52.05 53.60
CA GLY A 17 -27.64 50.75 54.22
C GLY A 17 -27.47 49.50 53.31
N ARG A 18 -27.06 48.31 53.78
CA ARG A 18 -26.45 47.87 55.07
C ARG A 18 -25.90 46.42 54.92
N HIS A 19 -24.83 46.04 55.65
CA HIS A 19 -24.21 44.68 55.78
C HIS A 19 -23.46 44.13 54.52
N ARG A 20 -22.12 43.94 54.52
CA ARG A 20 -21.24 42.93 55.18
C ARG A 20 -21.33 41.55 54.49
N ALA A 21 -20.30 40.96 53.89
CA ALA A 21 -18.89 41.34 53.63
C ALA A 21 -18.52 40.97 52.16
N GLN A 22 -17.28 40.81 51.65
CA GLN A 22 -15.88 40.82 52.15
C GLN A 22 -14.99 41.48 51.03
N PRO A 23 -13.64 41.61 51.13
CA PRO A 23 -12.91 42.55 50.27
C PRO A 23 -12.60 42.04 48.86
N THR A 24 -12.78 42.93 47.87
CA THR A 24 -12.19 42.83 46.54
C THR A 24 -10.84 43.54 46.49
N THR A 25 -9.83 42.89 45.91
CA THR A 25 -8.66 43.56 45.32
C THR A 25 -8.53 43.12 43.87
N ARG A 26 -9.00 43.97 42.95
CA ARG A 26 -8.83 43.76 41.50
C ARG A 26 -7.72 44.67 40.99
N THR A 27 -6.47 44.19 41.04
CA THR A 27 -5.34 44.87 40.41
C THR A 27 -4.71 44.00 39.34
N THR A 28 -4.88 44.48 38.12
CA THR A 28 -4.21 44.14 36.87
C THR A 28 -2.72 43.75 36.99
N GLY A 29 -2.32 42.75 36.20
CA GLY A 29 -0.94 42.61 35.72
C GLY A 29 -0.16 41.42 36.27
N THR A 30 -0.11 40.33 35.50
CA THR A 30 1.13 39.64 35.08
C THR A 30 0.81 38.41 34.23
N LEU A 31 1.52 38.25 33.12
CA LEU A 31 1.53 37.03 32.31
C LEU A 31 2.21 35.91 33.12
N ARG A 32 1.44 35.16 33.90
CA ARG A 32 1.91 33.87 34.43
C ARG A 32 1.99 32.87 33.28
N ARG A 33 3.18 32.78 32.69
CA ARG A 33 3.63 31.60 31.96
C ARG A 33 3.49 30.42 32.92
N HIS A 34 2.39 29.67 32.81
CA HIS A 34 2.32 28.35 33.38
C HIS A 34 3.35 27.51 32.62
N ALA A 35 4.49 27.29 33.27
CA ALA A 35 5.47 26.34 32.79
C ALA A 35 4.78 24.98 32.74
N ALA A 36 4.38 24.59 31.52
CA ALA A 36 3.97 23.23 31.27
C ALA A 36 5.12 22.34 31.73
N ARG A 37 4.86 21.49 32.72
CA ARG A 37 5.78 20.41 33.07
C ARG A 37 5.82 19.49 31.86
N ALA A 38 6.78 19.74 30.98
CA ALA A 38 7.11 18.81 29.91
C ALA A 38 7.50 17.51 30.60
N ALA A 39 6.61 16.52 30.53
CA ALA A 39 6.96 15.15 30.86
C ALA A 39 7.93 14.70 29.77
N THR A 40 9.23 14.92 30.01
CA THR A 40 10.29 14.31 29.22
C THR A 40 10.22 12.81 29.45
N VAL A 41 9.41 12.14 28.62
CA VAL A 41 9.58 10.72 28.37
C VAL A 41 10.94 10.58 27.71
N LEU A 42 11.95 10.33 28.52
CA LEU A 42 13.20 9.75 28.07
C LEU A 42 12.86 8.37 27.50
N VAL A 43 12.54 8.35 26.21
CA VAL A 43 12.74 7.16 25.40
C VAL A 43 14.24 6.95 25.41
N ALA A 44 14.70 6.13 26.36
CA ALA A 44 16.04 5.57 26.31
C ALA A 44 16.09 4.78 25.00
N ALA A 45 16.71 5.38 23.98
CA ALA A 45 17.01 4.68 22.75
C ALA A 45 17.97 3.56 23.13
N VAL A 46 17.43 2.34 23.29
CA VAL A 46 18.23 1.13 23.36
C VAL A 46 18.85 0.99 21.98
N ALA A 47 20.03 1.59 21.83
CA ALA A 47 20.91 1.36 20.71
C ALA A 47 21.35 -0.10 20.80
N ILE A 48 20.53 -1.00 20.25
CA ILE A 48 20.94 -2.37 19.97
C ILE A 48 22.19 -2.22 19.10
N PRO A 49 23.38 -2.67 19.56
CA PRO A 49 24.57 -2.60 18.73
C PRO A 49 24.29 -3.44 17.48
N LEU A 50 24.32 -2.80 16.32
CA LEU A 50 24.09 -3.47 15.04
C LEU A 50 25.32 -4.34 14.75
N VAL A 51 25.33 -5.56 15.30
CA VAL A 51 26.33 -6.57 14.95
C VAL A 51 26.06 -6.93 13.49
N ALA A 52 26.88 -6.39 12.60
CA ALA A 52 26.85 -6.72 11.19
C ALA A 52 27.28 -8.18 11.01
N VAL A 53 26.30 -9.09 11.01
CA VAL A 53 26.50 -10.45 10.50
C VAL A 53 26.68 -10.35 8.97
N PRO A 54 27.82 -10.79 8.42
CA PRO A 54 28.03 -10.76 6.98
C PRO A 54 27.16 -11.83 6.31
N SER A 55 26.08 -11.40 5.67
CA SER A 55 25.27 -12.25 4.79
C SER A 55 26.00 -12.47 3.47
N VAL A 56 26.39 -13.71 3.19
CA VAL A 56 26.97 -14.13 1.92
C VAL A 56 25.87 -14.58 0.95
N ALA A 57 25.83 -14.02 -0.28
CA ALA A 57 25.01 -14.56 -1.36
C ALA A 57 25.89 -15.18 -2.46
N TYR A 58 25.26 -16.00 -3.32
CA TYR A 58 25.94 -17.02 -4.10
C TYR A 58 25.68 -16.86 -5.61
N ALA A 59 26.11 -15.77 -6.25
CA ALA A 59 25.98 -15.60 -7.70
C ALA A 59 27.08 -14.72 -8.32
N ALA A 60 27.19 -14.77 -9.66
CA ALA A 60 28.17 -14.02 -10.44
C ALA A 60 27.52 -12.89 -11.23
N THR A 61 28.23 -11.77 -11.36
CA THR A 61 27.71 -10.56 -12.01
C THR A 61 27.69 -10.68 -13.54
N THR A 62 26.89 -9.85 -14.22
CA THR A 62 26.96 -9.70 -15.69
C THR A 62 28.39 -9.48 -16.17
N ALA A 63 29.18 -8.66 -15.47
CA ALA A 63 30.57 -8.40 -15.81
C ALA A 63 31.52 -9.60 -15.57
N ASP A 64 31.16 -10.57 -14.73
CA ASP A 64 31.86 -11.86 -14.63
C ASP A 64 31.52 -12.75 -15.83
N TRP A 65 30.24 -12.81 -16.22
CA TRP A 65 29.76 -13.58 -17.37
C TRP A 65 30.25 -13.03 -18.71
N GLU A 66 30.31 -11.71 -18.89
CA GLU A 66 30.92 -11.07 -20.07
C GLU A 66 32.41 -11.40 -20.18
N ARG A 67 33.17 -11.32 -19.08
CA ARG A 67 34.58 -11.75 -19.04
C ARG A 67 34.75 -13.23 -19.36
N LEU A 68 33.85 -14.08 -18.87
CA LEU A 68 33.88 -15.50 -19.17
C LEU A 68 33.54 -15.76 -20.65
N ALA A 69 32.51 -15.11 -21.20
CA ALA A 69 32.12 -15.21 -22.61
C ALA A 69 33.20 -14.70 -23.56
N GLU A 70 33.93 -13.64 -23.19
CA GLU A 70 35.09 -13.16 -23.94
C GLU A 70 36.18 -14.24 -24.05
N CYS A 71 36.41 -15.00 -22.98
CA CYS A 71 37.36 -16.12 -23.00
C CYS A 71 36.82 -17.37 -23.73
N GLU A 72 35.55 -17.73 -23.50
CA GLU A 72 34.94 -18.97 -24.01
C GLU A 72 34.58 -18.89 -25.51
N SER A 73 34.14 -17.72 -26.00
CA SER A 73 33.64 -17.52 -27.36
C SER A 73 34.18 -16.29 -28.11
N GLY A 74 35.02 -15.47 -27.47
CA GLY A 74 35.37 -14.13 -28.00
C GLY A 74 34.17 -13.18 -27.97
N GLY A 75 33.30 -13.31 -26.97
CA GLY A 75 32.13 -12.46 -26.76
C GLY A 75 30.96 -12.73 -27.73
N ASN A 76 31.04 -13.78 -28.55
CA ASN A 76 29.99 -14.12 -29.52
C ASN A 76 28.90 -15.01 -28.89
N TRP A 77 27.83 -14.39 -28.43
CA TRP A 77 26.72 -15.06 -27.75
C TRP A 77 25.89 -16.02 -28.61
N SER A 78 26.00 -15.96 -29.94
CA SER A 78 25.30 -16.87 -30.86
C SER A 78 26.26 -17.83 -31.57
N ILE A 79 27.44 -18.10 -30.99
CA ILE A 79 28.44 -18.96 -31.60
C ILE A 79 27.99 -20.44 -31.65
N ASN A 80 28.30 -21.07 -32.78
CA ASN A 80 28.16 -22.51 -32.98
C ASN A 80 29.20 -22.95 -34.02
N THR A 81 30.33 -23.47 -33.55
CA THR A 81 31.45 -23.92 -34.41
C THR A 81 31.36 -25.41 -34.79
N GLY A 82 30.31 -26.11 -34.36
CA GLY A 82 30.21 -27.57 -34.48
C GLY A 82 31.09 -28.34 -33.48
N ASN A 83 31.69 -27.68 -32.48
CA ASN A 83 32.54 -28.31 -31.46
C ASN A 83 31.76 -29.02 -30.32
N GLY A 84 30.43 -29.08 -30.39
CA GLY A 84 29.56 -29.68 -29.39
C GLY A 84 29.12 -28.75 -28.25
N TYR A 85 29.57 -27.50 -28.27
CA TYR A 85 29.23 -26.45 -27.31
C TYR A 85 28.60 -25.25 -28.03
N TYR A 86 27.74 -24.52 -27.34
CA TYR A 86 26.83 -23.53 -27.93
C TYR A 86 26.75 -22.24 -27.11
N GLY A 87 26.60 -21.12 -27.80
CA GLY A 87 26.37 -19.82 -27.18
C GLY A 87 27.61 -19.21 -26.53
N GLY A 88 27.47 -17.99 -25.99
CA GLY A 88 28.59 -17.17 -25.51
C GLY A 88 29.36 -17.80 -24.35
N LEU A 89 28.66 -18.61 -23.54
CA LEU A 89 29.21 -19.34 -22.40
C LEU A 89 29.50 -20.81 -22.72
N GLN A 90 29.55 -21.19 -24.01
CA GLN A 90 29.97 -22.52 -24.48
C GLN A 90 29.28 -23.68 -23.71
N PHE A 91 27.95 -23.68 -23.66
CA PHE A 91 27.19 -24.76 -23.02
C PHE A 91 27.19 -26.05 -23.83
N SER A 92 27.34 -27.20 -23.18
CA SER A 92 26.96 -28.48 -23.79
C SER A 92 25.42 -28.59 -23.83
N SER A 93 24.86 -29.30 -24.82
CA SER A 93 23.39 -29.50 -24.88
C SER A 93 22.85 -30.20 -23.63
N SER A 94 23.60 -31.13 -23.03
CA SER A 94 23.18 -31.82 -21.81
C SER A 94 23.18 -30.91 -20.59
N THR A 95 24.17 -30.01 -20.45
CA THR A 95 24.18 -29.00 -19.37
C THR A 95 23.06 -27.99 -19.56
N TRP A 96 22.84 -27.51 -20.79
CA TRP A 96 21.77 -26.57 -21.10
C TRP A 96 20.38 -27.09 -20.68
N LEU A 97 20.05 -28.33 -21.05
CA LEU A 97 18.79 -28.97 -20.69
C LEU A 97 18.72 -29.35 -19.19
N ALA A 98 19.84 -29.71 -18.56
CA ALA A 98 19.87 -30.09 -17.14
C ALA A 98 19.66 -28.91 -16.16
N PHE A 99 19.66 -27.67 -16.66
CA PHE A 99 19.44 -26.44 -15.89
C PHE A 99 18.29 -25.59 -16.48
N ASP A 100 17.29 -26.28 -17.05
CA ASP A 100 16.03 -25.73 -17.59
C ASP A 100 16.26 -24.63 -18.65
N GLY A 101 17.25 -24.81 -19.54
CA GLY A 101 17.54 -23.89 -20.64
C GLY A 101 16.56 -23.98 -21.80
N ASP A 102 15.82 -25.08 -21.92
CA ASP A 102 14.73 -25.27 -22.87
C ASP A 102 13.49 -24.42 -22.59
N ASP A 103 13.38 -23.81 -21.40
CA ASP A 103 12.45 -22.70 -21.12
C ASP A 103 12.66 -21.51 -22.08
N TYR A 104 13.90 -21.29 -22.53
CA TYR A 104 14.31 -20.16 -23.36
C TYR A 104 14.51 -20.58 -24.83
N ALA A 105 15.31 -21.61 -25.06
CA ALA A 105 15.56 -22.12 -26.41
C ALA A 105 16.05 -23.56 -26.40
N SER A 106 15.88 -24.28 -27.51
CA SER A 106 16.30 -25.68 -27.63
C SER A 106 17.83 -25.90 -27.52
N ARG A 107 18.63 -24.83 -27.68
CA ARG A 107 20.08 -24.77 -27.41
C ARG A 107 20.50 -23.34 -27.06
N ALA A 108 21.62 -23.20 -26.37
CA ALA A 108 22.17 -21.91 -25.96
C ALA A 108 22.46 -20.93 -27.11
N ASP A 109 22.87 -21.42 -28.29
CA ASP A 109 23.16 -20.57 -29.47
C ASP A 109 21.92 -19.85 -30.04
N TYR A 110 20.73 -20.25 -29.60
CA TYR A 110 19.44 -19.64 -29.96
C TYR A 110 18.84 -18.74 -28.87
N ALA A 111 19.45 -18.68 -27.67
CA ALA A 111 19.00 -17.84 -26.56
C ALA A 111 19.76 -16.51 -26.51
N THR A 112 19.14 -15.47 -25.96
CA THR A 112 19.78 -14.17 -25.72
C THR A 112 20.91 -14.26 -24.69
N PRO A 113 21.85 -13.30 -24.65
CA PRO A 113 22.90 -13.25 -23.62
C PRO A 113 22.33 -13.33 -22.20
N GLU A 114 21.24 -12.62 -21.93
CA GLU A 114 20.58 -12.56 -20.64
C GLU A 114 20.00 -13.91 -20.22
N GLU A 115 19.35 -14.62 -21.14
CA GLU A 115 18.81 -15.97 -20.91
C GLU A 115 19.93 -16.99 -20.68
N GLN A 116 21.03 -16.90 -21.44
CA GLN A 116 22.21 -17.73 -21.20
C GLN A 116 22.84 -17.46 -19.83
N MET A 117 22.89 -16.21 -19.37
CA MET A 117 23.36 -15.85 -18.02
C MET A 117 22.42 -16.37 -16.92
N VAL A 118 21.11 -16.50 -17.16
CA VAL A 118 20.19 -17.15 -16.20
C VAL A 118 20.53 -18.65 -16.05
N VAL A 119 20.68 -19.38 -17.16
CA VAL A 119 21.07 -20.80 -17.13
C VAL A 119 22.49 -20.99 -16.55
N ALA A 120 23.38 -20.01 -16.76
CA ALA A 120 24.74 -20.05 -16.22
C ALA A 120 24.77 -19.85 -14.70
N ASN A 121 23.95 -18.95 -14.16
CA ASN A 121 23.80 -18.82 -12.71
C ASN A 121 23.18 -20.09 -12.08
N ARG A 122 22.22 -20.75 -12.74
CA ARG A 122 21.69 -22.06 -12.30
C ARG A 122 22.79 -23.14 -12.28
N THR A 123 23.58 -23.24 -13.34
CA THR A 123 24.72 -24.16 -13.45
C THR A 123 25.78 -23.88 -12.37
N LEU A 124 26.14 -22.61 -12.16
CA LEU A 124 27.13 -22.15 -11.19
C LEU A 124 26.74 -22.52 -9.74
N LEU A 125 25.45 -22.45 -9.39
CA LEU A 125 24.95 -22.81 -8.07
C LEU A 125 25.17 -24.30 -7.71
N VAL A 126 25.22 -25.19 -8.71
CA VAL A 126 25.31 -26.65 -8.50
C VAL A 126 26.70 -27.20 -8.82
N GLN A 127 27.35 -26.71 -9.86
CA GLN A 127 28.65 -27.21 -10.34
C GLN A 127 29.83 -26.29 -9.99
N GLY A 128 29.54 -25.07 -9.52
CA GLY A 128 30.56 -24.04 -9.31
C GLY A 128 31.26 -23.62 -10.61
N TRP A 129 32.34 -22.86 -10.47
CA TRP A 129 33.20 -22.47 -11.61
C TRP A 129 33.87 -23.68 -12.32
N GLY A 130 33.78 -24.88 -11.75
CA GLY A 130 34.23 -26.13 -12.35
C GLY A 130 33.50 -26.51 -13.65
N ALA A 131 32.32 -25.92 -13.93
CA ALA A 131 31.64 -26.05 -15.21
C ALA A 131 32.39 -25.35 -16.38
N TRP A 132 33.22 -24.34 -16.08
CA TRP A 132 34.04 -23.60 -17.04
C TRP A 132 35.52 -23.61 -16.63
N PRO A 133 36.17 -24.78 -16.55
CA PRO A 133 37.38 -24.98 -15.75
C PRO A 133 38.65 -24.31 -16.31
N SER A 134 38.62 -23.90 -17.58
CA SER A 134 39.73 -23.22 -18.25
C SER A 134 39.59 -21.70 -18.15
N CYS A 135 38.45 -21.16 -18.60
CA CYS A 135 38.24 -19.72 -18.65
C CYS A 135 37.94 -19.09 -17.29
N SER A 136 37.21 -19.76 -16.40
CA SER A 136 37.01 -19.23 -15.04
C SER A 136 38.35 -18.95 -14.35
N ARG A 137 39.30 -19.89 -14.45
CA ARG A 137 40.67 -19.74 -13.94
C ARG A 137 41.44 -18.61 -14.63
N SER A 138 41.33 -18.45 -15.96
CA SER A 138 42.08 -17.42 -16.68
C SER A 138 41.58 -16.00 -16.39
N VAL A 139 40.27 -15.82 -16.16
CA VAL A 139 39.67 -14.51 -15.82
C VAL A 139 39.55 -14.27 -14.31
N GLY A 140 40.16 -15.11 -13.48
CA GLY A 140 40.26 -14.94 -12.02
C GLY A 140 39.03 -15.38 -11.21
N LEU A 141 38.04 -16.00 -11.85
CA LEU A 141 36.84 -16.53 -11.23
C LEU A 141 37.17 -17.87 -10.55
N SER A 142 37.24 -17.87 -9.21
CA SER A 142 37.68 -19.04 -8.45
C SER A 142 37.02 -19.15 -7.07
N GLY A 143 36.92 -20.39 -6.58
CA GLY A 143 36.25 -20.74 -5.32
C GLY A 143 34.83 -21.31 -5.51
N GLY A 144 34.19 -21.67 -4.39
CA GLY A 144 32.73 -21.54 -4.30
C GLY A 144 32.37 -20.06 -4.15
N PRO A 145 31.08 -19.67 -4.28
CA PRO A 145 30.72 -18.26 -4.42
C PRO A 145 31.31 -17.35 -3.34
N THR A 146 31.94 -16.28 -3.81
CA THR A 146 32.90 -15.49 -3.05
C THR A 146 32.24 -14.65 -1.98
N THR A 147 32.90 -14.53 -0.83
CA THR A 147 32.49 -13.68 0.29
C THR A 147 32.58 -12.19 -0.06
N GLY A 148 31.57 -11.67 -0.78
CA GLY A 148 31.57 -10.30 -1.29
C GLY A 148 30.18 -9.81 -1.73
N GLY A 149 29.38 -9.36 -0.77
CA GLY A 149 28.07 -8.73 -1.04
C GLY A 149 26.95 -9.70 -1.40
N PRO A 150 25.71 -9.20 -1.61
CA PRO A 150 24.59 -10.11 -1.79
C PRO A 150 23.61 -9.74 -2.94
N THR A 151 23.78 -10.34 -4.13
CA THR A 151 22.78 -10.26 -5.21
C THR A 151 22.87 -11.40 -6.24
N GLU A 152 21.73 -11.68 -6.89
CA GLU A 152 21.58 -12.16 -8.29
C GLU A 152 21.63 -13.66 -8.68
N MET A 153 20.70 -14.46 -8.14
CA MET A 153 19.75 -15.05 -9.12
C MET A 153 19.01 -13.88 -9.75
N VAL A 154 18.93 -13.76 -11.08
CA VAL A 154 18.11 -12.70 -11.69
C VAL A 154 16.63 -13.07 -11.53
N THR A 155 16.08 -12.75 -10.36
CA THR A 155 14.69 -13.03 -10.01
C THR A 155 13.75 -12.18 -10.86
N ALA A 156 12.46 -12.53 -10.92
CA ALA A 156 11.47 -11.70 -11.59
C ALA A 156 11.38 -10.28 -11.00
N ILE A 157 11.74 -10.08 -9.72
CA ILE A 157 11.83 -8.76 -9.10
C ILE A 157 13.04 -7.99 -9.64
N ILE A 158 14.23 -8.59 -9.61
CA ILE A 158 15.48 -7.94 -10.03
C ILE A 158 15.46 -7.66 -11.54
N ASN A 159 15.06 -8.63 -12.36
CA ASN A 159 14.86 -8.47 -13.80
C ASN A 159 13.98 -7.26 -14.11
N ARG A 160 12.82 -7.19 -13.45
CA ARG A 160 11.87 -6.09 -13.67
C ARG A 160 12.43 -4.75 -13.20
N TYR A 161 13.04 -4.71 -12.01
CA TYR A 161 13.58 -3.49 -11.43
C TYR A 161 14.69 -2.85 -12.28
N ASN A 162 15.59 -3.67 -12.83
CA ASN A 162 16.67 -3.23 -13.70
C ASN A 162 16.18 -2.80 -15.09
N ASN A 163 15.21 -3.51 -15.68
CA ASN A 163 14.76 -3.26 -17.05
C ASN A 163 13.66 -2.19 -17.20
N GLU A 164 12.83 -1.94 -16.18
CA GLU A 164 11.72 -0.97 -16.25
C GLU A 164 12.03 0.41 -15.62
N GLY A 165 13.30 0.69 -15.32
CA GLY A 165 13.72 2.01 -14.77
C GLY A 165 13.20 2.30 -13.35
N LEU A 166 12.74 1.28 -12.62
CA LEU A 166 12.08 1.41 -11.32
C LEU A 166 12.99 1.98 -10.23
N ARG A 167 14.31 1.99 -10.42
CA ARG A 167 15.30 2.69 -9.59
C ARG A 167 14.98 4.18 -9.40
N SER A 168 14.32 4.82 -10.37
CA SER A 168 13.87 6.22 -10.29
C SER A 168 12.66 6.44 -9.36
N ILE A 169 11.88 5.39 -9.09
CA ILE A 169 10.65 5.43 -8.28
C ILE A 169 10.91 4.88 -6.88
N LEU A 170 11.57 3.73 -6.80
CA LEU A 170 11.78 2.97 -5.57
C LEU A 170 13.09 3.34 -4.86
N GLY A 171 14.01 4.02 -5.55
CA GLY A 171 15.38 4.25 -5.08
C GLY A 171 16.19 2.95 -5.06
N SER A 172 17.35 2.97 -4.40
CA SER A 172 18.22 1.78 -4.31
C SER A 172 17.64 0.67 -3.44
N GLU A 173 18.13 -0.53 -3.69
CA GLU A 173 17.93 -1.76 -2.95
C GLU A 173 18.33 -1.60 -1.48
N VAL A 174 17.55 -2.18 -0.56
CA VAL A 174 17.82 -2.18 0.89
C VAL A 174 17.84 -3.62 1.38
N GLY A 175 19.05 -4.18 1.46
CA GLY A 175 19.26 -5.58 1.80
C GLY A 175 18.85 -6.54 0.70
N LEU A 176 18.70 -7.81 1.05
CA LEU A 176 18.38 -8.91 0.12
C LEU A 176 16.90 -9.09 -0.15
N GLU A 177 16.62 -9.73 -1.29
CA GLU A 177 15.35 -10.36 -1.59
C GLU A 177 15.11 -11.50 -0.58
N GLN A 178 13.90 -11.52 -0.03
CA GLN A 178 13.47 -12.45 1.00
C GLN A 178 12.27 -13.26 0.51
N GLY A 179 12.08 -14.45 1.06
CA GLY A 179 10.96 -15.32 0.76
C GLY A 179 11.38 -16.65 0.14
N ASP A 180 10.46 -17.28 -0.61
CA ASP A 180 10.58 -18.66 -1.09
C ASP A 180 10.06 -18.82 -2.54
N ALA A 181 9.62 -20.03 -2.93
CA ALA A 181 9.08 -20.29 -4.26
C ALA A 181 7.64 -19.76 -4.47
N VAL A 182 6.91 -19.44 -3.41
CA VAL A 182 5.49 -19.01 -3.43
C VAL A 182 5.38 -17.49 -3.30
N LEU A 183 6.23 -16.88 -2.48
CA LEU A 183 6.23 -15.44 -2.23
C LEU A 183 7.66 -14.93 -2.04
N ARG A 184 8.06 -13.92 -2.83
CA ARG A 184 9.31 -13.17 -2.63
C ARG A 184 9.07 -11.67 -2.49
N TRP A 185 9.99 -10.96 -1.85
CA TRP A 185 9.99 -9.50 -1.79
C TRP A 185 11.38 -8.88 -1.65
N GLN A 186 11.60 -7.75 -2.32
CA GLN A 186 12.80 -6.92 -2.19
C GLN A 186 12.39 -5.56 -1.60
N VAL A 187 13.11 -5.10 -0.59
CA VAL A 187 12.93 -3.76 0.00
C VAL A 187 13.81 -2.76 -0.74
N TYR A 188 13.31 -1.55 -0.95
CA TYR A 188 14.02 -0.43 -1.56
C TYR A 188 13.86 0.82 -0.68
N GLN A 189 14.61 1.88 -0.95
CA GLN A 189 14.60 3.13 -0.17
C GLN A 189 13.20 3.75 0.01
N TYR A 190 12.37 3.71 -1.04
CA TYR A 190 11.05 4.36 -1.05
C TYR A 190 9.87 3.39 -1.18
N GLY A 191 10.14 2.09 -1.36
CA GLY A 191 9.10 1.09 -1.59
C GLY A 191 9.55 -0.36 -1.42
N ARG A 192 8.74 -1.28 -1.92
CA ARG A 192 8.97 -2.72 -1.88
C ARG A 192 8.36 -3.35 -3.12
N MET A 193 9.09 -4.27 -3.75
CA MET A 193 8.52 -5.16 -4.76
C MET A 193 8.18 -6.50 -4.13
N TYR A 194 7.11 -7.11 -4.62
CA TYR A 194 6.66 -8.44 -4.27
C TYR A 194 6.52 -9.28 -5.53
N TRP A 195 6.74 -10.58 -5.43
CA TRP A 195 6.48 -11.53 -6.51
C TRP A 195 5.79 -12.79 -5.99
N SER A 196 4.90 -13.35 -6.80
CA SER A 196 4.42 -14.73 -6.71
C SER A 196 4.28 -15.34 -8.12
N PRO A 197 4.22 -16.67 -8.24
CA PRO A 197 3.94 -17.33 -9.54
C PRO A 197 2.63 -16.89 -10.20
N SER A 198 1.62 -16.51 -9.39
CA SER A 198 0.27 -16.17 -9.87
C SER A 198 0.04 -14.68 -10.15
N ALA A 199 0.91 -13.80 -9.65
CA ALA A 199 0.77 -12.35 -9.81
C ALA A 199 1.91 -11.73 -10.66
N GLY A 200 3.09 -12.35 -10.71
CA GLY A 200 4.28 -11.68 -11.23
C GLY A 200 4.82 -10.64 -10.24
N ALA A 201 5.74 -9.78 -10.70
CA ALA A 201 6.48 -8.85 -9.85
C ALA A 201 5.79 -7.47 -9.82
N HIS A 202 5.36 -7.00 -8.64
CA HIS A 202 4.63 -5.74 -8.46
C HIS A 202 5.22 -4.86 -7.35
N MET A 203 5.25 -3.55 -7.60
CA MET A 203 5.74 -2.55 -6.66
C MET A 203 4.64 -1.88 -5.84
N ILE A 204 4.94 -1.60 -4.57
CA ILE A 204 4.17 -0.73 -3.69
C ILE A 204 5.13 0.22 -2.98
N TYR A 205 4.77 1.49 -2.87
CA TYR A 205 5.57 2.51 -2.20
C TYR A 205 4.71 3.43 -1.32
N GLY A 206 5.37 4.37 -0.65
CA GLY A 206 4.71 5.47 0.09
C GLY A 206 3.63 5.03 1.10
N ALA A 207 2.54 5.80 1.14
CA ALA A 207 1.47 5.62 2.11
C ALA A 207 0.68 4.30 1.92
N ILE A 208 0.57 3.80 0.69
CA ILE A 208 -0.07 2.52 0.42
C ILE A 208 0.78 1.38 0.99
N LEU A 209 2.10 1.39 0.81
CA LEU A 209 3.00 0.41 1.45
C LEU A 209 2.90 0.48 2.98
N SER A 210 2.90 1.69 3.55
CA SER A 210 2.76 1.87 5.00
C SER A 210 1.47 1.24 5.54
N LYS A 211 0.34 1.45 4.87
CA LYS A 211 -0.94 0.84 5.24
C LYS A 211 -0.95 -0.68 5.02
N PHE A 212 -0.40 -1.16 3.90
CA PHE A 212 -0.30 -2.58 3.59
C PHE A 212 0.43 -3.35 4.69
N LEU A 213 1.61 -2.87 5.11
CA LEU A 213 2.39 -3.49 6.17
C LEU A 213 1.68 -3.40 7.53
N ALA A 214 1.06 -2.26 7.85
CA ALA A 214 0.29 -2.07 9.10
C ALA A 214 -0.92 -3.00 9.23
N LEU A 215 -1.51 -3.45 8.11
CA LEU A 215 -2.60 -4.42 8.09
C LEU A 215 -2.13 -5.89 8.12
N GLY A 216 -0.81 -6.16 8.10
CA GLY A 216 -0.26 -7.52 8.07
C GLY A 216 0.19 -8.00 6.68
N GLY A 217 0.26 -7.10 5.69
CA GLY A 217 0.87 -7.35 4.39
C GLY A 217 0.25 -8.53 3.62
N PRO A 218 1.06 -9.39 2.95
CA PRO A 218 0.56 -10.49 2.14
C PRO A 218 -0.31 -11.49 2.90
N SER A 219 -0.04 -11.70 4.20
CA SER A 219 -0.84 -12.58 5.05
C SER A 219 -2.28 -12.10 5.20
N ALA A 220 -2.50 -10.78 5.26
CA ALA A 220 -3.82 -10.19 5.41
C ALA A 220 -4.55 -9.95 4.08
N LEU A 221 -3.89 -9.29 3.12
CA LEU A 221 -4.53 -8.81 1.88
C LEU A 221 -4.17 -9.63 0.64
N GLY A 222 -3.24 -10.58 0.76
CA GLY A 222 -2.62 -11.28 -0.37
C GLY A 222 -1.48 -10.48 -0.99
N VAL A 223 -0.79 -11.10 -1.94
CA VAL A 223 0.24 -10.43 -2.74
C VAL A 223 -0.39 -9.32 -3.59
N PRO A 224 0.36 -8.28 -3.97
CA PRO A 224 -0.12 -7.26 -4.89
C PRO A 224 -0.33 -7.88 -6.28
N THR A 225 -1.38 -7.48 -6.98
CA THR A 225 -1.69 -7.91 -8.36
C THR A 225 -1.67 -6.76 -9.36
N THR A 226 -1.29 -5.57 -8.89
CA THR A 226 -0.96 -4.40 -9.70
C THR A 226 0.17 -3.62 -9.03
N ASP A 227 0.92 -2.86 -9.83
CA ASP A 227 1.64 -1.69 -9.32
C ASP A 227 0.65 -0.61 -8.84
N GLU A 228 1.18 0.44 -8.23
CA GLU A 228 0.38 1.61 -7.88
C GLU A 228 -0.14 2.30 -9.16
N ARG A 229 -1.46 2.41 -9.28
CA ARG A 229 -2.16 3.02 -10.42
C ARG A 229 -2.82 4.32 -10.02
N GLY A 230 -2.91 5.27 -10.97
CA GLY A 230 -3.83 6.40 -10.86
C GLY A 230 -5.28 5.92 -10.87
N THR A 231 -6.13 6.51 -10.04
CA THR A 231 -7.58 6.30 -10.12
C THR A 231 -8.17 6.96 -11.37
N PRO A 232 -9.27 6.43 -11.94
CA PRO A 232 -9.94 6.99 -13.12
C PRO A 232 -10.33 8.47 -13.02
N ASP A 233 -10.63 9.01 -11.84
CA ASP A 233 -10.88 10.45 -11.62
C ASP A 233 -9.62 11.34 -11.64
N GLY A 234 -8.42 10.75 -11.67
CA GLY A 234 -7.13 11.43 -11.64
C GLY A 234 -6.64 11.91 -10.26
N VAL A 235 -7.44 11.74 -9.19
CA VAL A 235 -7.18 12.35 -7.87
C VAL A 235 -6.32 11.46 -6.97
N GLY A 236 -6.59 10.17 -6.96
CA GLY A 236 -6.02 9.20 -6.02
C GLY A 236 -5.03 8.22 -6.64
N ARG A 237 -4.57 7.31 -5.81
CA ARG A 237 -3.69 6.19 -6.15
C ARG A 237 -4.21 4.90 -5.53
N TYR A 238 -4.00 3.75 -6.17
CA TYR A 238 -4.40 2.46 -5.60
C TYR A 238 -3.52 1.29 -6.04
N ASN A 239 -3.49 0.25 -5.21
CA ASN A 239 -3.03 -1.09 -5.57
C ASN A 239 -4.18 -2.10 -5.37
N ASP A 240 -4.22 -3.13 -6.21
CA ASP A 240 -5.04 -4.33 -6.00
C ASP A 240 -4.21 -5.48 -5.45
N PHE A 241 -4.89 -6.38 -4.72
CA PHE A 241 -4.28 -7.51 -4.02
C PHE A 241 -5.11 -8.78 -4.15
N ALA A 242 -4.42 -9.93 -4.07
CA ALA A 242 -4.96 -11.24 -4.42
C ALA A 242 -6.18 -11.69 -3.58
N LYS A 243 -6.34 -11.26 -2.32
CA LYS A 243 -7.49 -11.65 -1.48
C LYS A 243 -8.72 -10.76 -1.69
N ASN A 244 -9.04 -10.43 -2.95
CA ASN A 244 -10.11 -9.49 -3.33
C ASN A 244 -10.07 -8.20 -2.50
N ALA A 245 -8.89 -7.57 -2.46
CA ALA A 245 -8.62 -6.40 -1.65
C ALA A 245 -8.03 -5.27 -2.48
N SER A 246 -8.29 -4.02 -2.06
CA SER A 246 -7.58 -2.84 -2.56
C SER A 246 -7.17 -1.94 -1.42
N LEU A 247 -6.09 -1.20 -1.64
CA LEU A 247 -5.74 -0.02 -0.86
C LEU A 247 -5.84 1.20 -1.77
N TYR A 248 -6.61 2.21 -1.36
CA TYR A 248 -6.75 3.48 -2.06
C TYR A 248 -6.18 4.60 -1.20
N TRP A 249 -5.49 5.55 -1.82
CA TRP A 249 -4.91 6.72 -1.17
C TRP A 249 -5.33 8.02 -1.88
N THR A 250 -5.60 9.05 -1.08
CA THR A 250 -5.58 10.46 -1.52
C THR A 250 -4.87 11.32 -0.48
N ARG A 251 -4.54 12.56 -0.86
CA ARG A 251 -3.99 13.56 0.06
C ARG A 251 -4.93 13.91 1.22
N SER A 252 -6.25 13.84 1.03
CA SER A 252 -7.25 14.24 2.03
C SER A 252 -7.70 13.09 2.94
N THR A 253 -7.72 11.86 2.43
CA THR A 253 -8.14 10.67 3.20
C THR A 253 -6.98 9.91 3.83
N GLY A 254 -5.78 9.98 3.25
CA GLY A 254 -4.74 8.98 3.51
C GLY A 254 -5.07 7.64 2.84
N ALA A 255 -4.32 6.60 3.18
CA ALA A 255 -4.46 5.26 2.60
C ALA A 255 -5.46 4.42 3.42
N HIS A 256 -6.39 3.75 2.75
CA HIS A 256 -7.45 2.95 3.36
C HIS A 256 -7.77 1.68 2.58
N SER A 257 -8.19 0.62 3.30
CA SER A 257 -8.59 -0.66 2.71
C SER A 257 -10.08 -0.76 2.39
N VAL A 258 -10.38 -1.40 1.26
CA VAL A 258 -11.74 -1.85 0.89
C VAL A 258 -11.62 -3.29 0.42
N LEU A 259 -12.37 -4.22 1.03
CA LEU A 259 -12.19 -5.67 0.87
C LEU A 259 -13.48 -6.37 0.40
N GLY A 260 -13.34 -7.60 -0.09
CA GLY A 260 -14.44 -8.57 -0.19
C GLY A 260 -15.68 -8.08 -0.96
N ALA A 261 -16.85 -8.27 -0.37
CA ALA A 261 -18.14 -7.87 -0.93
C ALA A 261 -18.31 -6.35 -0.96
N VAL A 262 -17.82 -5.62 0.06
CA VAL A 262 -17.87 -4.16 0.14
C VAL A 262 -17.10 -3.53 -1.03
N ARG A 263 -15.92 -4.06 -1.35
CA ARG A 263 -15.10 -3.68 -2.51
C ARG A 263 -15.78 -4.00 -3.84
N HIS A 264 -16.37 -5.18 -3.95
CA HIS A 264 -17.08 -5.58 -5.16
C HIS A 264 -18.22 -4.61 -5.48
N GLU A 265 -19.07 -4.33 -4.49
CA GLU A 265 -20.19 -3.41 -4.64
C GLU A 265 -19.74 -1.98 -4.91
N TRP A 266 -18.76 -1.47 -4.16
CA TRP A 266 -18.20 -0.14 -4.40
C TRP A 266 -17.68 0.01 -5.83
N ARG A 267 -16.98 -1.00 -6.37
CA ARG A 267 -16.52 -0.99 -7.77
C ARG A 267 -17.66 -1.12 -8.77
N ARG A 268 -18.67 -1.95 -8.50
CA ARG A 268 -19.89 -2.09 -9.33
C ARG A 268 -20.63 -0.76 -9.49
N LEU A 269 -20.68 0.04 -8.42
CA LEU A 269 -21.32 1.35 -8.41
C LEU A 269 -20.51 2.45 -9.14
N GLY A 270 -19.23 2.22 -9.45
CA GLY A 270 -18.34 3.23 -10.07
C GLY A 270 -17.26 3.81 -9.15
N ALA A 271 -17.00 3.14 -8.02
CA ALA A 271 -15.91 3.41 -7.07
C ALA A 271 -15.83 4.89 -6.64
N GLU A 272 -14.65 5.52 -6.79
CA GLU A 272 -14.39 6.87 -6.31
C GLU A 272 -15.25 7.95 -6.99
N ARG A 273 -15.72 7.69 -8.21
CA ARG A 273 -16.64 8.59 -8.94
C ARG A 273 -18.08 8.53 -8.44
N ALA A 274 -18.46 7.47 -7.72
CA ALA A 274 -19.83 7.25 -7.25
C ALA A 274 -20.02 7.59 -5.77
N LEU A 275 -19.20 7.00 -4.89
CA LEU A 275 -19.31 7.19 -3.43
C LEU A 275 -18.15 8.00 -2.83
N GLY A 276 -17.16 8.37 -3.66
CA GLY A 276 -15.92 8.98 -3.19
C GLY A 276 -14.94 7.95 -2.64
N TYR A 277 -13.92 8.45 -1.95
CA TYR A 277 -12.81 7.65 -1.42
C TYR A 277 -13.13 7.07 -0.05
N PRO A 278 -12.59 5.89 0.30
CA PRO A 278 -12.70 5.36 1.65
C PRO A 278 -12.03 6.31 2.66
N VAL A 279 -12.71 6.58 3.78
CA VAL A 279 -12.19 7.32 4.95
C VAL A 279 -11.99 6.40 6.17
N THR A 280 -12.21 5.10 5.97
CA THR A 280 -11.96 4.04 6.93
C THR A 280 -11.32 2.86 6.20
N ASP A 281 -10.50 2.09 6.93
CA ASP A 281 -10.28 0.69 6.57
C ASP A 281 -11.62 -0.07 6.72
N GLU A 282 -11.75 -1.27 6.14
CA GLU A 282 -12.93 -2.11 6.39
C GLU A 282 -12.99 -2.49 7.89
N ARG A 283 -14.15 -2.26 8.51
CA ARG A 283 -14.40 -2.54 9.93
C ARG A 283 -15.49 -3.59 10.09
N GLY A 284 -15.43 -4.33 11.19
CA GLY A 284 -16.60 -5.07 11.69
C GLY A 284 -17.66 -4.10 12.21
N THR A 285 -18.93 -4.43 12.01
CA THR A 285 -20.08 -3.73 12.59
C THR A 285 -20.17 -3.89 14.11
N ALA A 286 -20.95 -3.03 14.78
CA ALA A 286 -21.02 -2.99 16.24
C ALA A 286 -21.87 -4.13 16.85
N ASP A 287 -22.56 -4.93 16.03
CA ASP A 287 -23.20 -6.19 16.40
C ASP A 287 -22.31 -7.43 16.17
N GLY A 288 -21.16 -7.26 15.49
CA GLY A 288 -20.23 -8.32 15.12
C GLY A 288 -20.65 -9.22 13.95
N ARG A 289 -21.74 -8.90 13.22
CA ARG A 289 -22.32 -9.77 12.17
C ARG A 289 -21.98 -9.35 10.74
N GLY A 290 -21.42 -8.17 10.56
CA GLY A 290 -21.22 -7.56 9.25
C GLY A 290 -19.90 -6.82 9.10
N ARG A 291 -19.73 -6.21 7.93
CA ARG A 291 -18.55 -5.43 7.54
C ARG A 291 -18.98 -4.12 6.91
N TYR A 292 -18.19 -3.06 7.09
CA TYR A 292 -18.49 -1.79 6.44
C TYR A 292 -17.25 -0.94 6.15
N ASN A 293 -17.39 -0.06 5.15
CA ASN A 293 -16.51 1.07 4.89
C ASN A 293 -17.34 2.37 4.85
N GLU A 294 -16.76 3.48 5.30
CA GLU A 294 -17.29 4.82 5.08
C GLU A 294 -16.51 5.53 3.97
N PHE A 295 -17.19 6.39 3.19
CA PHE A 295 -16.63 7.08 2.03
C PHE A 295 -16.94 8.59 2.05
N THR A 296 -16.11 9.39 1.38
CA THR A 296 -16.13 10.87 1.46
C THR A 296 -17.46 11.52 1.07
N LEU A 297 -18.26 10.95 0.15
CA LEU A 297 -19.52 11.56 -0.30
C LEU A 297 -20.72 11.27 0.63
N ARG A 298 -20.48 11.26 1.95
CA ARG A 298 -21.47 10.90 2.99
C ARG A 298 -22.11 9.53 2.74
N ALA A 299 -21.31 8.59 2.26
CA ALA A 299 -21.72 7.25 1.88
C ALA A 299 -21.10 6.18 2.79
N SER A 300 -21.76 5.04 2.92
CA SER A 300 -21.15 3.83 3.45
C SER A 300 -21.74 2.63 2.75
N ILE A 301 -20.94 1.58 2.60
CA ILE A 301 -21.45 0.27 2.18
C ILE A 301 -21.35 -0.63 3.40
N PHE A 302 -22.47 -1.26 3.74
CA PHE A 302 -22.57 -2.27 4.78
C PHE A 302 -22.83 -3.62 4.12
N TRP A 303 -22.16 -4.65 4.61
CA TRP A 303 -22.34 -6.05 4.24
C TRP A 303 -22.78 -6.87 5.43
N SER A 304 -23.75 -7.76 5.23
CA SER A 304 -24.05 -8.88 6.12
C SER A 304 -24.18 -10.18 5.30
N GLU A 305 -24.13 -11.33 5.98
CA GLU A 305 -24.38 -12.64 5.35
C GLU A 305 -25.81 -12.75 4.79
N GLU A 306 -26.78 -12.15 5.48
CA GLU A 306 -28.21 -12.24 5.14
C GLU A 306 -28.61 -11.30 3.99
N THR A 307 -28.10 -10.06 4.01
CA THR A 307 -28.51 -9.01 3.07
C THR A 307 -27.55 -8.78 1.92
N GLY A 308 -26.29 -9.22 2.02
CA GLY A 308 -25.26 -8.84 1.06
C GLY A 308 -24.76 -7.40 1.27
N ALA A 309 -24.08 -6.84 0.28
CA ALA A 309 -23.43 -5.52 0.37
C ALA A 309 -24.30 -4.43 -0.29
N HIS A 310 -24.67 -3.40 0.48
CA HIS A 310 -25.50 -2.30 0.01
C HIS A 310 -25.01 -0.94 0.50
N GLU A 311 -25.13 0.07 -0.37
CA GLU A 311 -24.81 1.45 -0.04
C GLU A 311 -25.97 2.19 0.63
N VAL A 312 -25.64 2.95 1.68
CA VAL A 312 -26.51 3.93 2.31
C VAL A 312 -25.85 5.30 2.22
N VAL A 313 -26.56 6.29 1.67
CA VAL A 313 -25.98 7.60 1.34
C VAL A 313 -26.77 8.77 1.94
N GLY A 314 -26.11 9.94 1.99
CA GLY A 314 -26.75 11.23 2.21
C GLY A 314 -27.67 11.33 3.43
N GLY A 315 -28.93 11.74 3.19
CA GLY A 315 -29.94 11.93 4.23
C GLY A 315 -30.41 10.62 4.86
N ILE A 316 -30.61 9.57 4.05
CA ILE A 316 -31.05 8.24 4.48
C ILE A 316 -30.01 7.64 5.44
N ARG A 317 -28.73 7.63 5.07
CA ARG A 317 -27.63 7.21 5.96
C ARG A 317 -27.62 7.96 7.29
N THR A 318 -27.86 9.27 7.23
CA THR A 318 -27.82 10.14 8.43
C THR A 318 -28.94 9.77 9.41
N GLU A 319 -30.15 9.52 8.92
CA GLU A 319 -31.27 9.10 9.76
C GLU A 319 -31.12 7.65 10.25
N TRP A 320 -30.71 6.72 9.40
CA TRP A 320 -30.45 5.32 9.80
C TRP A 320 -29.42 5.25 10.94
N GLY A 321 -28.31 6.01 10.84
CA GLY A 321 -27.33 6.15 11.93
C GLY A 321 -27.93 6.71 13.22
N ARG A 322 -28.83 7.71 13.13
CA ARG A 322 -29.55 8.28 14.28
C ARG A 322 -30.50 7.27 14.95
N LEU A 323 -31.02 6.31 14.17
CA LEU A 323 -31.91 5.24 14.63
C LEU A 323 -31.16 3.99 15.16
N GLY A 324 -29.83 4.05 15.25
CA GLY A 324 -28.99 2.97 15.80
C GLY A 324 -28.28 2.10 14.76
N ALA A 325 -28.33 2.48 13.47
CA ALA A 325 -27.73 1.75 12.36
C ALA A 325 -28.14 0.25 12.36
N GLU A 326 -27.20 -0.67 12.16
CA GLU A 326 -27.46 -2.12 12.11
C GLU A 326 -27.96 -2.71 13.44
N ARG A 327 -27.77 -1.98 14.55
CA ARG A 327 -28.29 -2.32 15.88
C ARG A 327 -29.67 -1.71 16.17
N GLY A 328 -30.16 -0.84 15.28
CA GLY A 328 -31.48 -0.24 15.35
C GLY A 328 -32.57 -1.22 14.90
N TYR A 329 -33.84 -0.84 15.10
CA TYR A 329 -34.99 -1.67 14.72
C TYR A 329 -35.10 -1.92 13.20
N LEU A 330 -34.38 -1.15 12.38
CA LEU A 330 -34.31 -1.33 10.93
C LEU A 330 -33.33 -2.43 10.51
N GLY A 331 -32.31 -2.76 11.31
CA GLY A 331 -31.26 -3.71 10.92
C GLY A 331 -30.41 -3.23 9.74
N TYR A 332 -29.87 -4.17 8.97
CA TYR A 332 -29.03 -3.92 7.80
C TYR A 332 -29.83 -3.41 6.59
N PRO A 333 -29.20 -2.66 5.68
CA PRO A 333 -29.79 -2.37 4.37
C PRO A 333 -29.96 -3.66 3.55
N VAL A 334 -31.08 -3.74 2.84
CA VAL A 334 -31.50 -4.82 1.92
C VAL A 334 -31.49 -4.33 0.47
N THR A 335 -31.46 -3.01 0.24
CA THR A 335 -31.24 -2.41 -1.07
C THR A 335 -30.24 -1.27 -0.99
N GLY A 336 -29.62 -0.96 -2.14
CA GLY A 336 -29.05 0.36 -2.37
C GLY A 336 -30.12 1.47 -2.38
N GLU A 337 -29.72 2.71 -2.61
CA GLU A 337 -30.65 3.85 -2.64
C GLU A 337 -31.28 4.02 -4.04
N TYR A 338 -32.56 3.72 -4.19
CA TYR A 338 -33.30 3.81 -5.45
C TYR A 338 -34.22 5.04 -5.53
N GLY A 339 -34.61 5.42 -6.75
CA GLY A 339 -35.50 6.56 -6.99
C GLY A 339 -36.97 6.20 -6.76
N VAL A 340 -37.73 7.11 -6.14
CA VAL A 340 -39.19 7.00 -5.96
C VAL A 340 -39.87 8.31 -6.33
N GLU A 341 -41.20 8.34 -6.43
CA GLU A 341 -41.92 9.58 -6.73
C GLU A 341 -41.60 10.67 -5.69
N GLY A 342 -41.12 11.82 -6.15
CA GLY A 342 -40.74 12.95 -5.30
C GLY A 342 -39.49 12.75 -4.42
N GLY A 343 -38.71 11.68 -4.61
CA GLY A 343 -37.63 11.37 -3.67
C GLY A 343 -36.74 10.18 -4.00
N ARG A 344 -36.07 9.66 -2.97
CA ARG A 344 -35.24 8.45 -2.99
C ARG A 344 -35.50 7.60 -1.76
N GLN A 345 -35.18 6.32 -1.82
CA GLN A 345 -35.54 5.33 -0.80
C GLN A 345 -34.50 4.22 -0.67
N SER A 346 -34.31 3.71 0.54
CA SER A 346 -33.58 2.46 0.81
C SER A 346 -34.42 1.57 1.73
N GLU A 347 -34.39 0.27 1.48
CA GLU A 347 -35.01 -0.74 2.33
C GLU A 347 -33.99 -1.38 3.27
N PHE A 348 -34.48 -1.79 4.43
CA PHE A 348 -33.75 -2.40 5.52
C PHE A 348 -34.55 -3.60 6.05
N GLN A 349 -33.92 -4.50 6.80
CA GLN A 349 -34.57 -5.73 7.27
C GLN A 349 -35.89 -5.49 8.03
N GLY A 350 -35.94 -4.44 8.85
CA GLY A 350 -37.09 -4.09 9.69
C GLY A 350 -37.87 -2.86 9.22
N GLY A 351 -37.65 -2.37 7.99
CA GLY A 351 -38.39 -1.21 7.50
C GLY A 351 -37.74 -0.47 6.34
N VAL A 352 -38.21 0.75 6.10
CA VAL A 352 -37.83 1.57 4.93
C VAL A 352 -37.57 3.01 5.35
N ILE A 353 -36.60 3.67 4.70
CA ILE A 353 -36.36 5.11 4.87
C ILE A 353 -36.52 5.81 3.53
N THR A 354 -37.42 6.79 3.47
CA THR A 354 -37.66 7.66 2.31
C THR A 354 -37.10 9.06 2.55
N TRP A 355 -36.37 9.62 1.58
CA TRP A 355 -36.00 11.04 1.53
C TRP A 355 -36.83 11.76 0.45
N THR A 356 -37.48 12.86 0.82
CA THR A 356 -38.29 13.69 -0.09
C THR A 356 -37.49 14.87 -0.63
N ALA A 357 -37.29 14.95 -1.95
CA ALA A 357 -36.42 15.92 -2.59
C ALA A 357 -36.88 17.38 -2.42
N SER A 358 -38.20 17.63 -2.51
CA SER A 358 -38.79 18.98 -2.43
C SER A 358 -38.74 19.62 -1.05
N THR A 359 -38.55 18.84 0.01
CA THR A 359 -38.57 19.32 1.42
C THR A 359 -37.30 18.97 2.20
N GLY A 360 -36.43 18.12 1.64
CA GLY A 360 -35.30 17.54 2.36
C GLY A 360 -35.70 16.55 3.47
N ARG A 361 -36.99 16.29 3.68
CA ARG A 361 -37.50 15.49 4.80
C ARG A 361 -37.09 14.02 4.64
N VAL A 362 -36.51 13.44 5.68
CA VAL A 362 -36.24 12.00 5.79
C VAL A 362 -37.28 11.40 6.74
N VAL A 363 -37.86 10.25 6.37
CA VAL A 363 -38.86 9.53 7.19
C VAL A 363 -38.54 8.05 7.17
N ALA A 364 -38.31 7.46 8.34
CA ALA A 364 -38.26 6.02 8.54
C ALA A 364 -39.66 5.46 8.86
N ARG A 365 -39.97 4.26 8.37
CA ARG A 365 -41.19 3.50 8.70
C ARG A 365 -40.80 2.04 8.94
N PRO A 366 -41.26 1.39 10.03
CA PRO A 366 -41.08 -0.04 10.21
C PRO A 366 -41.97 -0.83 9.22
N TYR A 367 -41.65 -2.12 9.06
CA TYR A 367 -42.54 -3.12 8.46
C TYR A 367 -43.53 -3.70 9.49
#